data_AF-A0A668RZA3-F1
#
_entry.id   AF-A0A668RZA3-F1
#
_cell.length_a   1.000
_cell.length_b   1.000
_cell.length_c   1.000
_cell.angle_alpha   90.00
_cell.angle_beta   90.00
_cell.angle_gamma   90.00
#
_symmetry.space_group_name_H-M   'P 1'
#
loop_
_entity.id
_entity.type
_entity.pdbx_description
1 polymer ?
#
loop_
_entity_poly.entity_id
_entity_poly.type
_entity_poly.pdbx_seq_one_letter_code
_entity_poly.pdbx_strand_id
1 'polypeptide(L)' 'MAGHGWEDWFEREEFIGQISDIRVQNLQVERELVQKRTFTRWINLHLEKVCAEHHDVITMDINGDSHSELCMWLCEAASV' A
#
# COMPACT_ATOMS: atom_id res chain seq x y z
N MET A 1 -15.91 -48.40 -7.51
CA MET A 1 -14.75 -47.73 -6.89
C MET A 1 -14.32 -46.53 -7.74
N ALA A 2 -15.18 -45.53 -7.91
CA ALA A 2 -14.88 -44.32 -8.70
C ALA A 2 -15.36 -43.02 -8.01
N GLY A 3 -15.52 -43.04 -6.68
CA GLY A 3 -15.91 -41.88 -5.85
C GLY A 3 -14.72 -41.21 -5.17
N HIS A 4 -13.79 -42.00 -4.62
CA HIS A 4 -12.66 -41.50 -3.82
C HIS A 4 -11.68 -40.57 -4.54
N GLY A 5 -11.48 -40.71 -5.86
CA GLY A 5 -10.58 -39.83 -6.61
C GLY A 5 -11.16 -38.45 -6.93
N TRP A 6 -12.50 -38.33 -6.95
CA TRP A 6 -13.18 -37.07 -7.20
C TRP A 6 -13.31 -36.22 -5.93
N GLU A 7 -13.50 -36.87 -4.78
CA GLU A 7 -13.49 -36.22 -3.46
C GLU A 7 -12.08 -35.66 -3.14
N ASP A 8 -11.02 -36.44 -3.34
CA ASP A 8 -9.62 -36.01 -3.16
C ASP A 8 -9.22 -34.90 -4.16
N TRP A 9 -9.77 -34.93 -5.38
CA TRP A 9 -9.59 -33.85 -6.36
C TRP A 9 -10.30 -32.56 -5.95
N PHE A 10 -11.51 -32.65 -5.41
CA PHE A 10 -12.29 -31.50 -4.96
C PHE A 10 -11.67 -30.83 -3.72
N GLU A 11 -11.22 -31.61 -2.73
CA GLU A 11 -10.51 -31.11 -1.56
C GLU A 11 -9.21 -30.38 -1.94
N ARG A 12 -8.52 -30.89 -2.97
CA ARG A 12 -7.30 -30.27 -3.49
C ARG A 12 -7.57 -28.95 -4.21
N GLU A 13 -8.61 -28.87 -5.02
CA GLU A 13 -9.03 -27.63 -5.68
C GLU A 13 -9.47 -26.57 -4.65
N GLU A 14 -10.20 -26.97 -3.61
CA GLU A 14 -10.58 -26.07 -2.51
C GLU A 14 -9.33 -25.55 -1.78
N PHE A 15 -8.37 -26.42 -1.48
CA PHE A 15 -7.10 -26.03 -0.86
C PHE A 15 -6.27 -25.08 -1.75
N ILE A 16 -6.24 -25.33 -3.07
CA ILE A 16 -5.60 -24.42 -4.04
C ILE A 16 -6.32 -23.07 -4.09
N GLY A 17 -7.65 -23.06 -4.03
CA GLY A 17 -8.47 -21.85 -3.93
C GLY A 17 -8.11 -21.00 -2.71
N GLN A 18 -8.05 -21.63 -1.53
CA GLN A 18 -7.65 -20.97 -0.28
C GLN A 18 -6.24 -20.35 -0.36
N ILE A 19 -5.27 -21.08 -0.93
CA ILE A 19 -3.91 -20.55 -1.13
C ILE A 19 -3.91 -19.37 -2.10
N SER A 20 -4.69 -19.45 -3.18
CA SER A 20 -4.83 -18.37 -4.16
C SER A 20 -5.41 -17.11 -3.50
N ASP A 21 -6.45 -17.25 -2.68
CA ASP A 21 -7.09 -16.13 -1.99
C ASP A 21 -6.12 -15.43 -1.04
N ILE A 22 -5.37 -16.20 -0.24
CA ILE A 22 -4.32 -15.65 0.64
C ILE A 22 -3.26 -14.91 -0.18
N ARG A 23 -2.83 -15.47 -1.32
CA ARG A 23 -1.85 -14.82 -2.20
C ARG A 23 -2.40 -13.51 -2.77
N VAL A 24 -3.66 -13.47 -3.18
CA VAL A 24 -4.30 -12.23 -3.65
C VAL A 24 -4.32 -11.19 -2.55
N GLN A 25 -4.72 -11.56 -1.33
CA GLN A 25 -4.72 -10.65 -0.18
C GLN A 25 -3.31 -10.08 0.10
N ASN A 26 -2.30 -10.93 0.11
CA ASN A 26 -0.91 -10.50 0.31
C ASN A 26 -0.44 -9.53 -0.79
N LEU A 27 -0.79 -9.79 -2.05
CA LEU A 27 -0.45 -8.91 -3.17
C LEU A 27 -1.17 -7.56 -3.08
N GLN A 28 -2.39 -7.50 -2.54
CA GLN A 28 -3.07 -6.22 -2.30
C GLN A 28 -2.34 -5.39 -1.24
N VAL A 29 -1.94 -6.02 -0.13
CA VAL A 29 -1.17 -5.35 0.94
C VAL A 29 0.17 -4.82 0.41
N GLU A 30 0.89 -5.63 -0.36
CA GLU A 30 2.15 -5.19 -0.98
C GLU A 30 1.94 -4.02 -1.95
N ARG A 31 0.88 -4.05 -2.76
CA ARG A 31 0.54 -2.96 -3.68
C ARG A 31 0.28 -1.65 -2.94
N GLU A 32 -0.54 -1.69 -1.89
CA GLU A 32 -0.83 -0.51 -1.07
C GLU A 32 0.44 0.04 -0.42
N LEU A 33 1.30 -0.82 0.11
CA LEU A 33 2.54 -0.40 0.75
C LEU A 33 3.55 0.19 -0.24
N VAL A 34 3.69 -0.40 -1.44
CA VAL A 34 4.54 0.15 -2.51
C VAL A 34 3.99 1.49 -3.00
N GLN A 35 2.67 1.61 -3.16
CA GLN A 35 2.04 2.86 -3.56
C GLN A 35 2.28 3.95 -2.52
N LYS A 36 2.01 3.68 -1.23
CA LYS A 36 2.25 4.62 -0.13
C LYS A 36 3.70 5.09 -0.09
N ARG A 37 4.67 4.18 -0.13
CA ARG A 37 6.11 4.54 -0.13
C ARG A 37 6.49 5.39 -1.34
N THR A 38 5.99 5.04 -2.52
CA THR A 38 6.28 5.77 -3.75
C THR A 38 5.69 7.18 -3.70
N PHE A 39 4.45 7.29 -3.24
CA PHE A 39 3.75 8.56 -3.09
C PHE A 39 4.38 9.45 -2.01
N THR A 40 4.66 8.91 -0.81
CA THR A 40 5.39 9.62 0.26
C THR A 40 6.73 10.15 -0.25
N ARG A 41 7.51 9.33 -0.97
CA ARG A 41 8.78 9.80 -1.55
C ARG A 41 8.58 10.90 -2.58
N TRP A 42 7.55 10.78 -3.42
CA TRP A 42 7.22 11.80 -4.41
C TRP A 42 6.83 13.13 -3.75
N ILE A 43 5.96 13.09 -2.74
CA ILE A 43 5.56 14.28 -1.96
C ILE A 43 6.78 14.90 -1.27
N ASN A 44 7.62 14.11 -0.61
CA ASN A 44 8.82 14.62 0.05
C ASN A 44 9.76 15.34 -0.92
N LEU A 45 9.94 14.84 -2.15
CA LEU A 45 10.73 15.54 -3.17
C LEU A 45 10.11 16.86 -3.63
N HIS A 46 8.79 16.98 -3.60
CA HIS A 46 8.10 18.24 -3.92
C HIS A 46 8.19 19.21 -2.74
N LEU A 47 7.99 18.73 -1.52
CA LEU A 47 8.13 19.52 -0.29
C LEU A 47 9.55 20.04 -0.12
N GLU A 48 10.58 19.23 -0.34
CA GLU A 48 11.98 19.68 -0.31
C GLU A 48 12.21 20.87 -1.25
N LYS A 49 11.61 20.88 -2.45
CA LYS A 49 11.72 22.01 -3.38
C LYS A 49 10.99 23.25 -2.89
N VAL A 50 9.75 23.09 -2.43
CA VAL A 50 8.89 24.20 -1.97
C VAL A 50 9.42 24.82 -0.67
N CYS A 51 9.91 23.99 0.25
CA CYS A 51 10.40 24.39 1.56
C CYS A 51 11.85 24.88 1.53
N ALA A 52 12.70 24.42 0.59
CA ALA A 52 14.03 24.98 0.37
C ALA A 52 13.98 26.47 -0.02
N GLU A 53 12.92 26.92 -0.68
CA GLU A 53 12.69 28.34 -0.98
C GLU A 53 12.28 29.15 0.26
N HIS A 54 11.72 28.50 1.29
CA HIS A 54 11.16 29.15 2.49
C HIS A 54 11.94 28.88 3.78
N HIS A 55 13.13 28.24 3.70
CA HIS A 55 14.02 27.97 4.84
C HIS A 55 13.44 27.02 5.92
N ASP A 56 12.39 26.24 5.59
CA ASP A 56 11.77 25.27 6.49
C ASP A 56 12.15 23.82 6.11
N VAL A 57 12.25 22.92 7.10
CA VAL A 57 12.44 21.48 6.87
C VAL A 57 11.13 20.76 7.18
N ILE A 58 10.45 20.27 6.15
CA ILE A 58 9.22 19.49 6.31
C ILE A 58 9.37 18.15 5.60
N THR A 59 9.09 17.06 6.32
CA THR A 59 9.09 15.69 5.81
C THR A 59 7.84 14.97 6.28
N MET A 60 7.23 14.21 5.38
CA MET A 60 6.08 13.33 5.63
C MET A 60 6.55 11.88 5.70
N ASP A 61 6.02 11.11 6.65
CA ASP A 61 6.35 9.70 6.80
C ASP A 61 5.50 8.78 5.87
N ILE A 62 5.75 7.47 5.92
CA ILE A 62 5.01 6.49 5.09
C ILE A 62 3.55 6.31 5.49
N ASN A 63 3.16 6.78 6.68
CA ASN A 63 1.80 6.73 7.20
C ASN A 63 1.02 8.01 6.89
N GLY A 64 1.71 9.05 6.42
CA GLY A 64 1.15 10.36 6.14
C GLY A 64 1.25 11.33 7.30
N ASP A 65 1.93 10.95 8.37
CA ASP A 65 2.20 11.83 9.50
C ASP A 65 3.30 12.81 9.09
N SER A 66 2.99 14.10 9.23
CA SER A 66 3.94 15.17 9.03
C SER A 66 4.22 15.85 10.37
N HIS A 67 5.47 16.22 10.60
CA HIS A 67 5.86 16.93 11.81
C HIS A 67 5.38 18.41 11.82
N SER A 68 4.64 18.87 10.79
CA SER A 68 4.11 20.24 10.72
C SER A 68 2.66 20.27 10.18
N GLU A 69 1.80 21.08 10.81
CA GLU A 69 0.37 21.21 10.49
C GLU A 69 0.09 21.64 9.04
N LEU A 70 1.04 22.31 8.37
CA LEU A 70 0.93 22.74 6.98
C LEU A 70 0.97 21.59 5.97
N CYS A 71 1.65 20.48 6.29
CA CYS A 71 1.72 19.32 5.40
C CYS A 71 0.44 18.48 5.39
N MET A 72 -0.27 18.43 6.52
CA MET A 72 -1.57 17.76 6.61
C MET A 72 -2.57 18.31 5.58
N TRP A 73 -2.53 19.61 5.32
CA TRP A 73 -3.41 20.28 4.35
C TRP A 73 -3.09 19.92 2.88
N LEU A 74 -1.80 19.75 2.55
CA LEU A 74 -1.36 19.29 1.22
C LEU A 74 -1.71 17.81 0.99
N CYS A 75 -1.63 16.97 2.03
CA CYS A 75 -2.09 15.57 1.98
C CYS A 75 -3.59 15.44 1.73
N GLU A 76 -4.40 16.26 2.41
CA GLU A 76 -5.86 16.31 2.18
C GLU A 76 -6.19 16.79 0.76
N ALA A 77 -5.49 17.81 0.26
CA ALA A 77 -5.71 18.34 -1.09
C ALA A 77 -5.28 17.36 -2.21
N ALA A 78 -4.30 16.49 -1.97
CA ALA A 78 -3.82 15.52 -2.96
C ALA A 78 -4.57 14.18 -2.95
N SER A 79 -5.43 13.94 -1.95
CA SER A 79 -6.26 12.73 -1.83
C SER A 79 -7.65 12.86 -2.47
N VAL A 80 -7.93 13.98 -3.17
CA VAL A 80 -9.14 14.26 -3.95
C VAL A 80 -8.81 14.27 -5.43
#